data_AF-A0A4Q3DQP3-F1
#
_entry.id   AF-A0A4Q3DQP3-F1
#
_cell.length_a   1.000
_cell.length_b   1.000
_cell.length_c   1.000
_cell.angle_alpha   90.00
_cell.angle_beta   90.00
_cell.angle_gamma   90.00
#
_symmetry.space_group_name_H-M   'P 1'
#
loop_
_entity.id
_entity.type
_entity.pdbx_description
1 polymer ?
#
loop_
_entity_poly.entity_id
_entity_poly.type
_entity_poly.pdbx_seq_one_letter_code
_entity_poly.pdbx_strand_id
1 'polypeptide(L)'
;MLALAPLAVASMNSARNELLRKLNFAADHDHLTGVLTRGALVTAASKLLANERRGSKGVALLMLDLDHFKSINDRHGHLIGDDVLVAFANAARAELRATDLLGRFGGEEFVALLPDTDRRAAVMIAERLRSP
;
A
#
# COMPACT_ATOMS: atom_id res chain seq x y z
N MET A 1 35.43 -32.95 -3.45
CA MET A 1 35.43 -31.48 -3.67
C MET A 1 34.34 -30.96 -4.61
N LEU A 2 33.70 -31.79 -5.46
CA LEU A 2 32.69 -31.34 -6.44
C LEU A 2 31.33 -30.85 -5.88
N ALA A 3 30.95 -31.23 -4.66
CA ALA A 3 29.65 -30.85 -4.07
C ALA A 3 29.63 -29.47 -3.37
N LEU A 4 30.80 -28.89 -3.07
CA LEU A 4 30.89 -27.61 -2.37
C LEU A 4 30.57 -26.42 -3.29
N ALA A 5 30.94 -26.49 -4.57
CA ALA A 5 30.71 -25.39 -5.52
C ALA A 5 29.21 -25.15 -5.82
N PRO A 6 28.36 -26.18 -6.08
CA PRO A 6 26.93 -25.98 -6.26
C PRO A 6 26.22 -25.44 -5.01
N LEU A 7 26.60 -25.91 -3.82
CA LEU A 7 26.04 -25.43 -2.56
C LEU A 7 26.42 -23.97 -2.28
N ALA A 8 27.67 -23.58 -2.55
CA ALA A 8 28.12 -22.20 -2.42
C ALA A 8 27.36 -21.27 -3.38
N VAL A 9 27.21 -21.66 -4.65
CA VAL A 9 26.44 -20.91 -5.65
C VAL A 9 24.96 -20.82 -5.26
N ALA A 10 24.35 -21.91 -4.81
CA ALA A 10 22.96 -21.92 -4.35
C ALA A 10 22.75 -21.00 -3.13
N SER A 11 23.68 -21.04 -2.17
CA SER A 11 23.67 -20.16 -0.99
C SER A 11 23.81 -18.69 -1.37
N MET A 12 24.75 -18.35 -2.27
CA MET A 12 24.94 -16.99 -2.79
C MET A 12 23.69 -16.48 -3.54
N ASN A 13 23.07 -17.31 -4.38
CA ASN A 13 21.84 -16.96 -5.07
C ASN A 13 20.67 -16.75 -4.09
N SER A 14 20.55 -17.59 -3.06
CA SER A 14 19.54 -17.43 -2.01
C SER A 14 19.72 -16.10 -1.26
N ALA A 15 20.95 -15.79 -0.83
CA ALA A 15 21.27 -14.54 -0.16
C ALA A 15 21.02 -13.30 -1.05
N ARG A 16 21.39 -13.37 -2.33
CA ARG A 16 21.12 -12.31 -3.31
C ARG A 16 19.62 -12.11 -3.51
N ASN A 17 18.85 -13.18 -3.67
CA ASN A 17 17.41 -13.11 -3.85
C ASN A 17 16.73 -12.53 -2.60
N GLU A 18 17.23 -12.86 -1.41
CA GLU A 18 16.74 -12.27 -0.17
C GLU A 18 17.00 -10.76 -0.11
N LEU A 19 18.21 -10.32 -0.47
CA LEU A 19 18.53 -8.90 -0.52
C LEU A 19 17.67 -8.16 -1.55
N LEU A 20 17.48 -8.72 -2.74
CA LEU A 20 16.61 -8.15 -3.77
C LEU A 20 15.15 -8.05 -3.29
N ARG A 21 14.64 -9.05 -2.57
CA ARG A 21 13.30 -9.00 -1.97
C ARG A 21 13.19 -7.85 -0.97
N LYS A 22 14.18 -7.68 -0.09
CA LYS A 22 14.21 -6.58 0.88
C LYS A 22 14.28 -5.21 0.20
N LEU A 23 15.10 -5.08 -0.84
CA LEU A 23 15.20 -3.84 -1.62
C LEU A 23 13.89 -3.51 -2.33
N ASN A 24 13.25 -4.50 -2.96
CA ASN A 24 11.97 -4.31 -3.61
C ASN A 24 10.89 -3.93 -2.58
N PHE A 25 10.84 -4.61 -1.43
CA PHE A 25 9.90 -4.25 -0.37
C PHE A 25 10.12 -2.82 0.13
N ALA A 26 11.37 -2.42 0.37
CA ALA A 26 11.69 -1.06 0.82
C ALA A 26 11.39 0.01 -0.24
N ALA A 27 11.47 -0.33 -1.53
CA ALA A 27 11.07 0.57 -2.62
C ALA A 27 9.54 0.65 -2.76
N ASP A 28 8.85 -0.47 -2.54
CA ASP A 28 7.43 -0.59 -2.79
C ASP A 28 6.56 -0.13 -1.60
N HIS A 29 7.11 -0.07 -0.39
CA HIS A 29 6.38 0.28 0.82
C HIS A 29 6.88 1.58 1.46
N ASP A 30 5.93 2.44 1.85
CA ASP A 30 6.21 3.65 2.62
C ASP A 30 6.83 3.26 3.97
N HIS A 31 8.01 3.81 4.25
CA HIS A 31 8.79 3.48 5.44
C HIS A 31 8.07 3.77 6.76
N LEU A 32 7.18 4.77 6.80
CA LEU A 32 6.45 5.16 8.00
C LEU A 32 5.22 4.27 8.22
N THR A 33 4.36 4.20 7.22
CA THR A 33 3.02 3.59 7.35
C THR A 33 2.98 2.13 6.90
N GLY A 34 4.00 1.66 6.17
CA GLY A 34 4.10 0.34 5.61
C GLY A 34 3.14 0.04 4.45
N VAL A 35 2.28 0.99 4.05
CA VAL A 35 1.41 0.85 2.86
C VAL A 35 2.22 1.05 1.58
N LEU A 36 1.63 0.86 0.40
CA LEU A 36 2.38 1.04 -0.84
C LEU A 36 2.87 2.48 -0.99
N THR A 37 4.07 2.67 -1.52
CA THR A 37 4.50 3.97 -2.01
C THR A 37 3.67 4.38 -3.22
N ARG A 38 3.61 5.68 -3.52
CA ARG A 38 2.97 6.19 -4.74
C ARG A 38 3.40 5.45 -6.00
N GLY A 39 4.70 5.21 -6.17
CA GLY A 39 5.25 4.52 -7.34
C GLY A 39 4.77 3.07 -7.47
N ALA A 40 4.78 2.33 -6.36
CA ALA A 40 4.30 0.96 -6.33
C ALA A 40 2.78 0.88 -6.53
N LEU A 41 2.02 1.80 -5.96
CA LEU A 41 0.57 1.88 -6.17
C LEU A 41 0.23 2.12 -7.64
N VAL A 42 0.89 3.07 -8.32
CA VAL A 42 0.68 3.35 -9.75
C VAL A 42 1.05 2.15 -10.62
N THR A 43 2.14 1.46 -10.27
CA THR A 43 2.57 0.23 -10.96
C THR A 43 1.55 -0.88 -10.80
N ALA A 44 1.02 -1.06 -9.58
CA ALA A 44 0.00 -2.05 -9.29
C ALA A 44 -1.32 -1.71 -9.99
N ALA A 45 -1.74 -0.44 -9.99
CA ALA A 45 -2.93 0.05 -10.70
C ALA A 45 -2.86 -0.26 -12.20
N SER A 46 -1.71 0.03 -12.83
CA SER A 46 -1.48 -0.22 -14.25
C SER A 46 -1.61 -1.72 -14.58
N LYS A 47 -1.02 -2.59 -13.75
CA LYS A 47 -1.14 -4.05 -13.90
C LYS A 47 -2.58 -4.52 -13.70
N LEU A 48 -3.30 -3.90 -12.78
CA LEU A 48 -4.66 -4.29 -12.45
C LEU A 48 -5.63 -3.96 -13.59
N LEU A 49 -5.53 -2.73 -14.11
CA LEU A 49 -6.31 -2.27 -15.25
C LEU A 49 -5.98 -3.05 -16.54
N ALA A 50 -4.70 -3.39 -16.75
CA ALA A 50 -4.30 -4.21 -17.91
C ALA A 50 -4.85 -5.65 -17.85
N ASN A 51 -5.10 -6.17 -16.65
CA ASN A 51 -5.64 -7.51 -16.43
C ASN A 51 -7.16 -7.53 -16.22
N GLU A 52 -7.83 -6.38 -16.37
CA GLU A 52 -9.26 -6.28 -16.16
C GLU A 52 -10.01 -7.12 -17.20
N ARG A 53 -10.82 -8.06 -16.71
CA ARG A 53 -11.52 -9.01 -17.56
C ARG A 53 -12.91 -8.49 -17.92
N ARG A 54 -13.34 -8.81 -19.14
CA ARG A 54 -14.72 -8.60 -19.58
C ARG A 54 -15.68 -9.31 -18.61
N GLY A 55 -16.59 -8.56 -18.00
CA GLY A 55 -17.55 -9.07 -17.00
C GLY A 55 -17.16 -8.85 -15.54
N SER A 56 -16.02 -8.21 -15.24
CA SER A 56 -15.73 -7.72 -13.88
C SER A 56 -16.67 -6.57 -13.49
N LYS A 57 -16.81 -6.28 -12.19
CA LYS A 57 -17.56 -5.11 -11.71
C LYS A 57 -16.83 -3.77 -11.91
N GLY A 58 -15.63 -3.79 -12.49
CA GLY A 58 -14.77 -2.64 -12.62
C GLY A 58 -13.80 -2.48 -11.44
N VAL A 59 -13.06 -1.38 -11.49
CA VAL A 59 -12.11 -0.97 -10.45
C VAL A 59 -12.56 0.38 -9.91
N ALA A 60 -12.73 0.49 -8.59
CA ALA A 60 -12.97 1.77 -7.94
C ALA A 60 -11.67 2.31 -7.33
N LEU A 61 -11.48 3.63 -7.42
CA LEU A 61 -10.39 4.36 -6.78
C LEU A 61 -10.99 5.32 -5.76
N LEU A 62 -10.49 5.27 -4.53
CA LEU A 62 -10.81 6.23 -3.48
C LEU A 62 -9.58 7.06 -3.17
N MET A 63 -9.72 8.38 -3.16
CA MET A 63 -8.70 9.30 -2.67
C MET A 63 -9.13 9.78 -1.28
N LEU A 64 -8.22 9.68 -0.33
CA LEU A 64 -8.46 9.87 1.09
C LEU A 64 -7.47 10.93 1.57
N ASP A 65 -7.96 11.93 2.28
CA ASP A 65 -7.14 12.99 2.86
C ASP A 65 -7.43 13.08 4.36
N LEU A 66 -6.41 13.31 5.17
CA LEU A 66 -6.56 13.47 6.61
C LEU A 66 -6.85 14.94 6.93
N ASP A 67 -8.14 15.24 7.15
CA ASP A 67 -8.59 16.59 7.48
C ASP A 67 -7.80 17.17 8.66
N HIS A 68 -7.40 18.44 8.53
CA HIS A 68 -6.69 19.20 9.56
C HIS A 68 -5.32 18.61 10.00
N PHE A 69 -4.70 17.72 9.21
CA PHE A 69 -3.42 17.11 9.56
C PHE A 69 -2.31 18.14 9.87
N LYS A 70 -2.24 19.22 9.08
CA LYS A 70 -1.36 20.36 9.37
C LYS A 70 -1.55 20.94 10.77
N SER A 71 -2.80 21.09 11.23
CA SER A 71 -3.09 21.62 12.56
C SER A 71 -2.64 20.67 13.67
N ILE A 72 -2.67 19.36 13.44
CA ILE A 72 -2.15 18.37 14.38
C ILE A 72 -0.64 18.53 14.50
N ASN A 73 0.07 18.61 13.36
CA ASN A 73 1.51 18.85 13.34
C ASN A 73 1.90 20.15 14.04
N ASP A 74 1.18 21.24 13.75
CA ASP A 74 1.50 22.56 14.32
C ASP A 74 1.28 22.60 15.84
N ARG A 75 0.31 21.83 16.36
CA ARG A 75 -0.05 21.81 17.80
C ARG A 75 0.71 20.76 18.62
N HIS A 76 1.01 19.62 18.02
CA HIS A 76 1.51 18.44 18.73
C HIS A 76 2.89 17.97 18.23
N GLY A 77 3.40 18.59 17.17
CA GLY A 77 4.66 18.23 16.53
C GLY A 77 4.54 17.06 15.56
N HIS A 78 5.55 16.93 14.69
CA HIS A 78 5.56 15.94 13.61
C HIS A 78 5.54 14.49 14.09
N LEU A 79 6.11 14.17 15.26
CA LEU A 79 6.07 12.81 15.80
C LEU A 79 4.64 12.33 16.06
N ILE A 80 3.77 13.21 16.53
CA ILE A 80 2.34 12.89 16.74
C ILE A 80 1.61 12.82 15.39
N GLY A 81 1.98 13.64 14.41
CA GLY A 81 1.48 13.51 13.05
C GLY A 81 1.84 12.15 12.43
N ASP A 82 3.07 11.68 12.64
CA ASP A 82 3.53 10.38 12.19
C ASP A 82 2.72 9.25 12.81
N ASP A 83 2.44 9.31 14.11
CA ASP A 83 1.57 8.36 14.81
C ASP A 83 0.14 8.35 14.23
N VAL A 84 -0.41 9.53 13.87
CA VAL A 84 -1.73 9.64 13.23
C VAL A 84 -1.74 8.99 11.85
N LEU A 85 -0.68 9.17 11.05
CA LEU A 85 -0.57 8.53 9.73
C LEU A 85 -0.51 7.01 9.85
N VAL A 86 0.25 6.49 10.82
CA VAL A 86 0.35 5.05 11.10
C VAL A 86 -0.99 4.50 11.58
N ALA A 87 -1.66 5.19 12.50
CA ALA A 87 -2.97 4.80 13.01
C ALA A 87 -4.01 4.74 11.89
N PHE A 88 -4.06 5.76 11.03
CA PHE A 88 -4.96 5.80 9.88
C PHE A 88 -4.68 4.65 8.91
N ALA A 89 -3.42 4.41 8.55
CA ALA A 89 -3.04 3.34 7.64
C ALA A 89 -3.46 1.96 8.16
N ASN A 90 -3.34 1.73 9.47
CA ASN A 90 -3.76 0.48 10.11
C ASN A 90 -5.28 0.32 10.14
N ALA A 91 -6.01 1.38 10.50
CA ALA A 91 -7.47 1.38 10.49
C ALA A 91 -8.02 1.14 9.07
N ALA A 92 -7.49 1.86 8.08
CA ALA A 92 -7.88 1.68 6.69
C ALA A 92 -7.59 0.26 6.19
N ARG A 93 -6.45 -0.34 6.55
CA ARG A 93 -6.14 -1.74 6.21
C ARG A 93 -7.13 -2.73 6.80
N ALA A 94 -7.61 -2.50 8.03
CA ALA A 94 -8.58 -3.39 8.67
C ALA A 94 -9.93 -3.40 7.95
N GLU A 95 -10.29 -2.28 7.32
CA GLU A 95 -11.52 -2.13 6.54
C GLU A 95 -11.43 -2.63 5.09
N LEU A 96 -10.22 -2.89 4.59
CA LEU A 96 -9.96 -3.29 3.22
C LEU A 96 -9.77 -4.81 3.09
N ARG A 97 -10.17 -5.36 1.95
CA ARG A 97 -9.97 -6.79 1.65
C ARG A 97 -8.51 -7.03 1.28
N ALA A 98 -8.07 -8.29 1.36
CA ALA A 98 -6.72 -8.69 0.95
C ALA A 98 -6.40 -8.38 -0.54
N THR A 99 -7.43 -8.27 -1.39
CA THR A 99 -7.28 -7.90 -2.81
C THR A 99 -7.24 -6.40 -3.05
N ASP A 100 -7.67 -5.60 -2.08
CA ASP A 100 -7.67 -4.15 -2.17
C ASP A 100 -6.25 -3.64 -1.90
N LEU A 101 -5.88 -2.55 -2.57
CA LEU A 101 -4.56 -1.95 -2.42
C LEU A 101 -4.71 -0.62 -1.69
N LEU A 102 -3.87 -0.38 -0.69
CA LEU A 102 -3.73 0.92 -0.03
C LEU A 102 -2.32 1.44 -0.27
N GLY A 103 -2.21 2.70 -0.66
CA GLY A 103 -0.94 3.39 -0.80
C GLY A 103 -0.97 4.82 -0.30
N ARG A 104 0.17 5.32 0.13
CA ARG A 104 0.38 6.72 0.51
C ARG A 104 0.82 7.48 -0.73
N PHE A 105 -0.05 8.38 -1.19
CA PHE A 105 0.13 9.10 -2.44
C PHE A 105 0.88 10.42 -2.23
N GLY A 106 0.65 11.06 -1.10
CA GLY A 106 1.26 12.33 -0.69
C GLY A 106 1.64 12.35 0.79
N GLY A 107 1.81 13.54 1.37
CA GLY A 107 2.14 13.71 2.79
C GLY A 107 1.06 13.14 3.70
N GLU A 108 -0.17 13.60 3.54
CA GLU A 108 -1.35 13.17 4.30
C GLU A 108 -2.41 12.46 3.43
N GLU A 109 -2.11 12.31 2.14
CA GLU A 109 -3.00 11.73 1.14
C GLU A 109 -2.76 10.22 0.97
N PHE A 110 -3.84 9.45 1.02
CA PHE A 110 -3.86 8.01 0.76
C PHE A 110 -4.78 7.70 -0.42
N VAL A 111 -4.50 6.59 -1.09
CA VAL A 111 -5.34 6.09 -2.18
C VAL A 111 -5.62 4.61 -1.96
N ALA A 112 -6.90 4.25 -2.04
CA ALA A 112 -7.35 2.85 -2.06
C ALA A 112 -7.81 2.46 -3.47
N LEU A 113 -7.31 1.34 -3.99
CA LEU A 113 -7.77 0.71 -5.22
C LEU A 113 -8.56 -0.54 -4.87
N LEU A 114 -9.78 -0.62 -5.37
CA LEU A 114 -10.78 -1.63 -5.04
C LEU A 114 -11.15 -2.42 -6.30
N PRO A 115 -10.52 -3.57 -6.54
CA PRO A 115 -10.81 -4.41 -7.71
C PRO A 115 -12.18 -5.05 -7.55
N ASP A 116 -12.83 -5.37 -8.67
CA ASP A 116 -14.15 -6.00 -8.70
C ASP A 116 -15.18 -5.29 -7.79
N THR A 117 -15.21 -3.96 -7.86
CA THR A 117 -15.99 -3.11 -6.96
C THR A 117 -16.82 -2.12 -7.76
N ASP A 118 -18.14 -2.27 -7.68
CA ASP A 118 -19.07 -1.31 -8.27
C ASP A 118 -19.17 -0.02 -7.45
N ARG A 119 -19.80 1.00 -8.03
CA ARG A 119 -19.95 2.33 -7.40
C ARG A 119 -20.63 2.26 -6.03
N ARG A 120 -21.64 1.42 -5.84
CA ARG A 120 -22.40 1.36 -4.58
C ARG A 120 -21.53 0.76 -3.48
N ALA A 121 -20.82 -0.33 -3.78
CA ALA A 121 -19.86 -0.93 -2.87
C ALA A 121 -18.71 0.03 -2.54
N ALA A 122 -18.19 0.75 -3.53
CA ALA A 122 -17.12 1.74 -3.33
C ALA A 122 -17.54 2.85 -2.34
N VAL A 123 -18.75 3.38 -2.48
CA VAL A 123 -19.30 4.37 -1.53
C VAL A 123 -19.42 3.80 -0.13
N MET A 124 -19.93 2.57 0.02
CA MET A 124 -20.02 1.92 1.34
C MET A 124 -18.64 1.73 1.99
N ILE A 125 -17.60 1.43 1.20
CA ILE A 125 -16.22 1.33 1.70
C ILE A 125 -15.69 2.70 2.11
N ALA A 126 -15.90 3.74 1.29
CA ALA A 126 -15.51 5.10 1.60
C ALA A 126 -16.14 5.60 2.92
N GLU A 127 -17.42 5.28 3.17
CA GLU A 127 -18.10 5.65 4.41
C GLU A 127 -17.51 4.96 5.64
N ARG A 128 -17.12 3.68 5.55
CA ARG A 128 -16.43 2.99 6.65
C ARG A 128 -15.06 3.60 6.92
N LEU A 129 -14.32 3.92 5.88
CA LEU A 129 -13.00 4.56 5.98
C LEU A 129 -13.06 5.99 6.55
N ARG A 130 -14.21 6.68 6.44
CA ARG A 130 -14.42 8.02 7.01
C ARG A 130 -14.72 7.99 8.50
N SER A 131 -15.26 6.89 9.03
CA SER A 131 -15.63 6.77 10.45
C SER A 131 -15.00 5.53 11.11
N PRO A 132 -13.66 5.39 11.06
CA PRO A 132 -12.95 4.30 11.73
C PRO A 132 -12.90 4.45 13.25
#